data_AF-A0A524EQH2-F1
#
_entry.id   AF-A0A524EQH2-F1
#
_cell.length_a   1.000
_cell.length_b   1.000
_cell.length_c   1.000
_cell.angle_alpha   90.00
_cell.angle_beta   90.00
_cell.angle_gamma   90.00
#
_symmetry.space_group_name_H-M   'P 1'
#
loop_
_entity.id
_entity.type
_entity.pdbx_description
1 polymer ?
#
loop_
_entity_poly.entity_id
_entity_poly.type
_entity_poly.pdbx_seq_one_letter_code
_entity_poly.pdbx_strand_id
1 'polypeptide(L)' 'METLIKFADKIREKEPDQDYRDYISDFSKGYLELEFQEKQNQINDYINAYELLDDKESFHAQYLLSLIENLKFDF' A
#
# COMPACT_ATOMS: atom_id res chain seq x y z
N MET A 1 4.46 -15.62 -3.28
CA MET A 1 5.13 -15.89 -1.98
C MET A 1 6.32 -16.86 -2.13
N GLU A 2 6.22 -17.90 -2.97
CA GLU A 2 7.35 -18.83 -3.25
C GLU A 2 8.63 -18.17 -3.81
N THR A 3 8.50 -17.08 -4.58
CA THR A 3 9.66 -16.39 -5.18
C THR A 3 10.54 -15.70 -4.14
N LEU A 4 9.95 -15.13 -3.09
CA LEU A 4 10.67 -14.47 -2.00
C LEU A 4 11.43 -15.47 -1.12
N ILE A 5 10.84 -16.66 -0.89
CA ILE A 5 11.44 -17.71 -0.07
C ILE A 5 12.65 -18.33 -0.79
N LYS A 6 12.54 -18.60 -2.10
CA LYS A 6 13.69 -19.09 -2.89
C LYS A 6 14.83 -18.07 -3.03
N PHE A 7 14.52 -16.77 -2.95
CA PHE A 7 15.54 -15.72 -2.93
C PHE A 7 16.27 -15.65 -1.58
N ALA A 8 15.56 -15.81 -0.46
CA ALA A 8 16.14 -15.80 0.87
C ALA A 8 17.17 -16.93 1.10
N ASP A 9 16.90 -18.13 0.57
CA ASP A 9 17.82 -19.28 0.72
C ASP A 9 19.14 -19.11 -0.04
N LYS A 10 19.18 -18.29 -1.10
CA LYS A 10 20.39 -18.03 -1.90
C LYS A 10 21.31 -16.96 -1.27
N ILE A 11 20.79 -16.15 -0.35
CA ILE A 11 21.51 -15.06 0.34
C ILE A 11 22.37 -15.61 1.49
N ARG A 12 22.12 -16.85 1.94
CA ARG A 12 22.74 -17.41 3.15
C ARG A 12 24.24 -17.74 3.04
N GLU A 13 24.85 -17.63 1.85
CA GLU A 13 26.25 -18.02 1.61
C GLU A 13 27.24 -16.90 1.26
N LYS A 14 26.81 -15.65 1.03
CA LYS A 14 27.74 -14.51 0.85
C LYS A 14 27.12 -13.24 1.42
N GLU A 15 27.93 -12.42 2.11
CA GLU A 15 27.49 -11.06 2.43
C GLU A 15 27.06 -10.37 1.14
N PRO A 16 25.85 -9.78 1.09
CA PRO A 16 25.42 -9.06 -0.09
C PRO A 16 26.38 -7.91 -0.34
N ASP A 17 26.89 -7.85 -1.57
CA ASP A 17 27.69 -6.73 -2.05
C ASP A 17 26.88 -5.43 -2.06
N GLN A 18 27.59 -4.31 -2.25
CA GLN A 18 26.97 -2.98 -2.20
C GLN A 18 25.87 -2.85 -3.27
N ASP A 19 26.12 -3.36 -4.48
CA ASP A 19 25.16 -3.35 -5.59
C ASP A 19 23.84 -4.07 -5.23
N TYR A 20 23.94 -5.21 -4.52
CA TYR A 20 22.75 -5.92 -4.05
C TYR A 20 21.97 -5.13 -2.99
N ARG A 21 22.66 -4.49 -2.05
CA ARG A 21 22.01 -3.67 -1.01
C ARG A 21 21.30 -2.46 -1.62
N ASP A 22 21.95 -1.83 -2.60
CA ASP A 22 21.39 -0.68 -3.32
C ASP A 22 20.15 -1.10 -4.13
N TYR A 23 20.20 -2.25 -4.81
CA TYR A 23 19.04 -2.81 -5.51
C TYR A 23 17.85 -3.08 -4.56
N ILE A 24 18.07 -3.75 -3.42
CA ILE A 24 16.99 -4.04 -2.47
C ILE A 24 16.41 -2.75 -1.88
N SER A 25 17.27 -1.77 -1.60
CA SER A 25 16.85 -0.45 -1.12
C SER A 25 15.94 0.24 -2.12
N ASP A 26 16.35 0.32 -3.39
CA ASP A 26 15.59 0.99 -4.44
C ASP A 26 14.30 0.23 -4.80
N PHE A 27 14.35 -1.11 -4.81
CA PHE A 27 13.17 -1.94 -4.95
C PHE A 27 12.16 -1.69 -3.83
N SER A 28 12.62 -1.68 -2.58
CA SER A 28 11.75 -1.50 -1.41
C SER A 28 11.13 -0.10 -1.41
N LYS A 29 11.89 0.93 -1.77
CA LYS A 29 11.37 2.30 -1.92
C LYS A 29 10.29 2.37 -3.00
N GLY A 30 10.57 1.81 -4.19
CA GLY A 30 9.61 1.82 -5.30
C GLY A 30 8.34 1.05 -4.97
N TYR A 31 8.47 -0.08 -4.26
CA TYR A 31 7.31 -0.84 -3.78
C TYR A 31 6.47 -0.06 -2.77
N LEU A 32 7.11 0.54 -1.76
CA LEU A 32 6.40 1.36 -0.77
C LEU A 32 5.75 2.60 -1.38
N GLU A 33 6.39 3.22 -2.37
CA GLU A 33 5.82 4.36 -3.10
C GLU A 33 4.58 3.94 -3.90
N LEU A 34 4.64 2.81 -4.60
CA LEU A 34 3.49 2.27 -5.34
C LEU A 34 2.31 1.97 -4.40
N GLU A 35 2.56 1.24 -3.31
CA GLU A 35 1.54 0.91 -2.32
C GLU A 35 0.92 2.18 -1.71
N PHE A 36 1.74 3.19 -1.42
CA PHE A 36 1.25 4.49 -0.96
C PHE A 36 0.36 5.18 -2.00
N GLN A 37 0.77 5.19 -3.27
CA GLN A 37 -0.02 5.78 -4.36
C GLN A 37 -1.35 5.06 -4.57
N GLU A 38 -1.37 3.73 -4.60
CA GLU A 38 -2.59 2.93 -4.73
C GLU A 38 -3.58 3.24 -3.60
N LYS A 39 -3.06 3.32 -2.37
CA LYS A 39 -3.86 3.67 -1.19
C LYS A 39 -4.44 5.08 -1.27
N GLN A 40 -3.66 6.07 -1.72
CA GLN A 40 -4.14 7.43 -1.92
C GLN A 40 -5.24 7.49 -3.00
N ASN A 41 -5.05 6.78 -4.11
CA ASN A 41 -6.06 6.69 -5.17
C ASN A 41 -7.38 6.10 -4.64
N GLN A 42 -7.30 5.01 -3.86
CA GLN A 42 -8.47 4.39 -3.27
C GLN A 42 -9.21 5.32 -2.27
N ILE A 43 -8.46 6.07 -1.45
CA ILE A 43 -9.05 7.08 -0.56
C ILE A 43 -9.79 8.14 -1.38
N ASN A 44 -9.17 8.65 -2.45
CA ASN A 44 -9.77 9.67 -3.30
C ASN A 44 -11.06 9.16 -3.96
N ASP A 45 -11.07 7.91 -4.44
CA ASP A 45 -12.26 7.30 -5.02
C ASP A 45 -13.41 7.22 -4.01
N TYR A 46 -13.13 6.85 -2.76
CA TYR A 46 -14.15 6.82 -1.71
C TYR A 46 -14.63 8.20 -1.30
N ILE A 47 -13.74 9.20 -1.24
CA ILE A 47 -14.13 10.60 -1.00
C ILE A 47 -15.07 11.07 -2.11
N ASN A 48 -14.71 10.86 -3.37
CA ASN A 48 -15.54 11.23 -4.52
C ASN A 48 -16.90 10.53 -4.46
N ALA A 49 -16.93 9.22 -4.18
CA ALA A 49 -18.18 8.47 -4.03
C ALA A 49 -19.03 9.00 -2.88
N TYR A 50 -18.40 9.35 -1.75
CA TYR A 50 -19.10 9.94 -0.60
C TYR A 50 -19.68 11.30 -0.98
N GLU A 51 -18.93 12.16 -1.65
CA GLU A 51 -19.36 13.50 -2.08
C GLU A 51 -20.59 13.46 -3.00
N LEU A 52 -20.67 12.45 -3.87
CA LEU A 52 -21.80 12.24 -4.79
C LEU A 52 -23.09 11.75 -4.12
N LEU A 53 -23.06 11.29 -2.87
CA LEU A 53 -24.28 10.88 -2.15
C LEU A 53 -25.08 12.09 -1.68
N ASP A 54 -26.38 12.15 -2.00
CA ASP A 54 -27.24 13.22 -1.49
C ASP A 54 -27.49 13.10 0.02
N ASP A 55 -27.68 11.88 0.53
CA ASP A 55 -27.93 11.60 1.95
C ASP A 55 -26.65 11.17 2.67
N LYS A 56 -26.04 12.11 3.41
CA LYS A 56 -24.84 11.89 4.21
C LYS A 56 -25.08 11.14 5.53
N GLU A 57 -26.33 11.03 5.96
CA GLU A 57 -26.71 10.27 7.17
C GLU A 57 -27.01 8.81 6.84
N SER A 58 -27.06 8.47 5.55
CA SER A 58 -27.31 7.10 5.09
C SER A 58 -26.22 6.12 5.54
N PHE A 59 -26.60 4.86 5.67
CA PHE A 59 -25.65 3.77 5.95
C PHE A 59 -24.48 3.75 4.94
N HIS A 60 -24.75 4.01 3.65
CA HIS A 60 -23.72 4.02 2.61
C HIS A 60 -22.71 5.14 2.83
N ALA A 61 -23.18 6.34 3.20
CA ALA A 61 -22.31 7.47 3.50
C ALA A 61 -21.42 7.19 4.72
N GLN A 62 -22.00 6.65 5.80
CA GLN A 62 -21.24 6.29 7.00
C GLN A 62 -20.25 5.13 6.76
N TYR A 63 -20.61 4.19 5.89
CA TYR A 63 -19.72 3.11 5.47
C TYR A 63 -18.51 3.63 4.68
N LEU A 64 -18.72 4.54 3.72
CA LEU A 64 -17.62 5.17 2.97
C LEU A 64 -16.70 5.98 3.89
N LEU A 65 -17.25 6.73 4.85
CA LEU A 65 -16.42 7.41 5.87
C LEU A 65 -15.57 6.42 6.66
N SER A 66 -16.15 5.30 7.08
CA SER A 66 -15.42 4.26 7.81
C SER A 66 -14.28 3.67 6.97
N LEU A 67 -14.49 3.45 5.67
CA LEU A 67 -13.44 2.99 4.76
C LEU A 67 -12.32 4.03 4.58
N ILE A 68 -12.67 5.30 4.42
CA ILE A 68 -11.70 6.40 4.32
C ILE A 68 -10.84 6.47 5.57
N GLU A 69 -11.47 6.40 6.76
CA GLU A 69 -10.74 6.49 8.02
C GLU A 69 -9.83 5.28 8.25
N ASN A 70 -10.32 4.05 8.02
CA ASN A 70 -9.47 2.85 8.12
C ASN A 70 -8.23 2.95 7.21
N LEU A 71 -8.42 3.41 5.97
CA LEU A 71 -7.30 3.61 5.05
C LEU A 71 -6.39 4.78 5.47
N LYS A 72 -6.83 5.77 6.22
CA LYS A 72 -5.90 6.79 6.75
C LYS A 72 -5.07 6.28 7.93
N PHE A 73 -5.61 5.36 8.73
CA PHE A 73 -4.97 4.87 9.96
C PHE A 73 -4.05 3.65 9.78
N ASP A 74 -4.15 2.90 8.68
CA ASP A 74 -3.22 1.78 8.39
C ASP A 74 -1.80 2.29 8.04
N PHE A 75 -0.92 2.47 9.03
CA PHE A 75 0.52 2.69 8.84
C PHE A 75 1.32 1.71 9.69
#